data_AF-A0A9W9MLV1-F1
#
_entry.id   AF-A0A9W9MLV1-F1
#
_cell.length_a   1.000
_cell.length_b   1.000
_cell.length_c   1.000
_cell.angle_alpha   90.00
_cell.angle_beta   90.00
_cell.angle_gamma   90.00
#
_symmetry.space_group_name_H-M   'P 1'
#
loop_
_entity.id
_entity.type
_entity.pdbx_description
1 polymer ?
#
loop_
_entity_poly.entity_id
_entity_poly.type
_entity_poly.pdbx_seq_one_letter_code
_entity_poly.pdbx_strand_id
1 'polypeptide(L)'
;MDCVNNINSQIDIPAVAKYFGIKNNAAQMRFKRMKKKLDEMEASAKSDEGTHASKAKDDDHKVQTKELTYEANTEDEGDTMSE
;
A
#
# COMPACT_ATOMS: atom_id res chain seq x y z
N MET A 1 -30.21 -2.72 2.88
CA MET A 1 -29.53 -3.06 1.61
C MET A 1 -28.11 -3.42 1.97
N ASP A 2 -27.93 -4.67 2.40
CA ASP A 2 -26.61 -5.16 2.78
C ASP A 2 -25.85 -5.46 1.50
N CYS A 3 -24.99 -4.53 1.12
CA CYS A 3 -24.06 -4.70 0.01
C CYS A 3 -22.99 -5.70 0.49
N VAL A 4 -23.31 -7.00 0.42
CA VAL A 4 -22.36 -8.08 0.68
C VAL A 4 -21.37 -8.12 -0.48
N ASN A 5 -20.48 -7.12 -0.52
CA ASN A 5 -19.44 -6.99 -1.52
C ASN A 5 -18.30 -7.98 -1.22
N ASN A 6 -18.60 -9.27 -1.30
CA ASN A 6 -17.58 -10.29 -1.53
C ASN A 6 -17.20 -10.28 -3.01
N ILE A 7 -16.62 -9.16 -3.46
CA ILE A 7 -15.96 -9.15 -4.76
C ILE A 7 -14.69 -9.97 -4.58
N ASN A 8 -14.73 -11.21 -5.04
CA ASN A 8 -13.60 -12.14 -4.97
C ASN A 8 -12.56 -11.78 -6.05
N SER A 9 -12.13 -10.51 -6.06
CA SER A 9 -11.16 -9.97 -6.99
C SER A 9 -9.78 -10.52 -6.65
N GLN A 10 -9.31 -11.49 -7.42
CA GLN A 10 -7.92 -11.90 -7.38
C GLN A 10 -7.05 -10.88 -8.12
N ILE A 11 -5.92 -10.51 -7.53
CA ILE A 11 -4.95 -9.62 -8.18
C ILE A 11 -4.08 -10.44 -9.13
N ASP A 12 -4.03 -10.04 -10.40
CA ASP A 12 -3.11 -10.59 -11.40
C ASP A 12 -1.69 -10.07 -11.12
N ILE A 13 -0.92 -10.87 -10.37
CA ILE A 13 0.44 -10.50 -9.99
C ILE A 13 1.39 -10.38 -11.20
N PRO A 14 1.36 -11.28 -12.20
CA PRO A 14 2.14 -11.10 -13.44
C PRO A 14 1.88 -9.77 -14.15
N ALA A 15 0.62 -9.36 -14.30
CA ALA A 15 0.29 -8.09 -14.94
C ALA A 15 0.84 -6.89 -14.14
N VAL A 16 0.71 -6.93 -12.81
CA VAL A 16 1.27 -5.92 -11.91
C VAL A 16 2.79 -5.87 -12.03
N ALA A 17 3.46 -7.03 -12.02
CA ALA A 17 4.91 -7.12 -12.15
C ALA A 17 5.41 -6.51 -13.47
N LYS A 18 4.73 -6.82 -14.58
CA LYS A 18 5.02 -6.25 -15.90
C LYS A 18 4.82 -4.74 -15.93
N TYR A 19 3.71 -4.25 -15.39
CA TYR A 19 3.39 -2.82 -15.38
C TYR A 19 4.43 -2.00 -14.60
N PHE A 20 4.85 -2.49 -13.44
CA PHE A 20 5.82 -1.80 -12.59
C PHE A 20 7.29 -2.13 -12.92
N GLY A 21 7.56 -2.97 -13.92
CA GLY A 21 8.92 -3.39 -14.27
C GLY A 21 9.66 -4.14 -13.13
N ILE A 22 8.92 -4.87 -12.29
CA ILE A 22 9.49 -5.61 -11.15
C ILE A 22 9.39 -7.12 -11.34
N LYS A 23 10.20 -7.87 -10.58
CA LYS A 23 10.11 -9.34 -10.56
C LYS A 23 8.77 -9.79 -9.96
N ASN A 24 8.20 -10.88 -10.48
CA ASN A 24 6.97 -11.49 -9.96
C ASN A 24 7.03 -11.74 -8.44
N ASN A 25 8.16 -12.27 -7.94
CA ASN A 25 8.34 -12.51 -6.50
C ASN A 25 8.26 -11.19 -5.69
N ALA A 26 8.85 -10.12 -6.21
CA ALA A 26 8.78 -8.80 -5.57
C ALA A 26 7.32 -8.29 -5.51
N ALA A 27 6.56 -8.44 -6.60
CA ALA A 27 5.14 -8.09 -6.64
C ALA A 27 4.31 -8.93 -5.65
N GLN A 28 4.53 -10.24 -5.56
CA GLN A 28 3.88 -11.12 -4.59
C GLN A 28 4.17 -10.71 -3.14
N MET A 29 5.44 -10.45 -2.82
CA MET A 29 5.85 -10.05 -1.47
C MET A 29 5.24 -8.71 -1.07
N ARG A 30 5.20 -7.74 -2.00
CA ARG A 30 4.54 -6.45 -1.79
C ARG A 30 3.04 -6.61 -1.54
N PHE A 31 2.36 -7.43 -2.34
CA PHE A 31 0.93 -7.73 -2.14
C PHE A 31 0.67 -8.35 -0.76
N LYS A 32 1.44 -9.37 -0.36
CA LYS A 32 1.31 -10.02 0.96
C LYS A 32 1.48 -9.03 2.11
N ARG A 33 2.47 -8.14 2.03
CA ARG A 33 2.70 -7.10 3.04
C ARG A 33 1.56 -6.10 3.12
N MET A 34 1.05 -5.66 1.96
CA MET A 34 -0.09 -4.74 1.90
C MET A 34 -1.34 -5.37 2.50
N LYS A 35 -1.65 -6.61 2.12
CA LYS A 35 -2.80 -7.36 2.66
C LYS A 35 -2.72 -7.49 4.18
N LYS A 36 -1.57 -7.88 4.73
CA LYS A 36 -1.36 -7.99 6.18
C LYS A 36 -1.68 -6.68 6.92
N LYS A 37 -1.25 -5.54 6.39
CA LYS A 37 -1.54 -4.22 6.99
C LYS A 37 -3.01 -3.87 6.93
N LEU A 38 -3.70 -4.20 5.84
CA LEU A 38 -5.14 -3.99 5.72
C LEU A 38 -5.89 -4.85 6.74
N ASP A 39 -5.51 -6.13 6.86
CA ASP A 39 -6.10 -7.04 7.84
C ASP A 39 -5.89 -6.54 9.29
N GLU A 40 -4.70 -6.00 9.60
CA GLU A 40 -4.40 -5.40 10.91
C GLU A 40 -5.24 -4.14 11.19
N MET A 41 -5.42 -3.25 10.20
CA MET A 41 -6.27 -2.06 10.35
C MET A 41 -7.74 -2.43 10.51
N GLU A 42 -8.24 -3.43 9.78
CA GLU A 42 -9.60 -3.93 9.91
C GLU A 42 -9.84 -4.55 11.30
N ALA A 43 -8.88 -5.33 11.80
CA ALA A 43 -8.95 -5.89 13.15
C ALA A 43 -8.94 -4.79 14.23
N SER A 44 -8.12 -3.76 14.06
CA SER A 44 -8.06 -2.61 14.98
C SER A 44 -9.36 -1.81 14.99
N ALA A 45 -9.95 -1.54 13.82
CA ALA A 45 -11.22 -0.79 13.72
C ALA A 45 -12.36 -1.52 14.45
N LYS A 46 -12.48 -2.83 14.24
CA LYS A 46 -13.52 -3.65 14.90
C LYS A 46 -13.37 -3.72 16.43
N SER A 47 -12.16 -3.54 16.96
CA SER A 47 -11.92 -3.49 18.41
C SER A 47 -12.34 -2.15 19.03
N ASP A 48 -12.41 -1.09 18.23
CA ASP A 48 -12.70 0.28 18.68
C ASP A 48 -14.21 0.61 18.62
N GLU A 49 -14.95 -0.11 17.75
CA GLU A 49 -16.41 -0.01 17.61
C GLU A 49 -17.19 -0.34 18.91
N GLY A 50 -16.55 -0.95 19.90
CA GLY A 50 -17.15 -1.26 21.21
C GLY A 50 -17.05 -0.16 22.26
N THR A 51 -16.24 0.89 22.06
CA THR A 51 -15.89 1.83 23.15
C THR A 51 -16.16 3.31 22.85
N HIS A 52 -16.48 3.71 21.62
CA HIS A 52 -16.64 5.14 21.29
C HIS A 52 -18.08 5.59 21.02
N ALA A 53 -18.95 5.38 22.00
CA ALA A 53 -19.96 6.39 22.26
C ALA A 53 -19.24 7.64 22.79
N SER A 54 -19.27 8.71 21.99
CA SER A 54 -18.90 10.09 22.32
C SER A 54 -17.43 10.35 22.68
N LYS A 55 -16.72 11.07 21.79
CA LYS A 55 -16.23 12.43 22.07
C LYS A 55 -16.07 13.23 20.77
N ALA A 56 -17.05 14.08 20.52
CA ALA A 56 -16.86 15.28 19.72
C ALA A 56 -16.01 16.26 20.54
N LYS A 57 -14.77 16.51 20.11
CA LYS A 57 -14.04 17.77 20.33
C LYS A 57 -13.02 17.95 19.21
N ASP A 58 -13.45 18.72 18.22
CA ASP A 58 -12.72 19.81 17.58
C ASP A 58 -11.34 20.10 18.19
N ASP A 59 -10.25 19.87 17.44
CA ASP A 59 -9.04 20.68 17.58
C ASP A 59 -8.14 20.58 16.32
N ASP A 60 -8.22 21.68 15.57
CA ASP A 60 -7.21 22.36 14.75
C ASP A 60 -6.44 21.62 13.64
N HIS A 61 -6.67 22.15 12.44
CA HIS A 61 -5.86 21.92 11.25
C HIS A 61 -4.39 22.29 11.50
N LYS A 62 -3.49 21.31 11.42
CA LYS A 62 -2.11 21.59 11.04
C LYS A 62 -1.59 20.63 9.98
N VAL A 63 -1.87 20.99 8.73
CA VAL A 63 -1.12 20.51 7.57
C VAL A 63 0.34 20.93 7.76
N GLN A 64 1.23 19.98 8.03
CA GLN A 64 2.65 20.14 7.78
C GLN A 64 3.05 19.18 6.67
N THR A 65 2.93 19.68 5.44
CA THR A 65 3.72 19.25 4.29
C THR A 65 5.20 19.30 4.66
N LYS A 66 5.83 18.13 4.77
CA LYS A 66 7.30 17.99 4.78
C LYS A 66 7.67 17.33 3.46
N GLU A 67 8.59 17.97 2.77
CA GLU A 67 9.02 17.71 1.40
C GLU A 67 9.26 16.24 1.06
N LEU A 68 8.87 15.92 -0.16
CA LEU A 68 9.20 14.71 -0.88
C LEU A 68 10.63 14.86 -1.41
N THR A 69 11.62 14.28 -0.73
CA THR A 69 12.98 14.16 -1.29
C THR A 69 13.02 12.93 -2.19
N TYR A 70 13.10 13.17 -3.49
CA TYR A 70 13.34 12.16 -4.50
C TYR A 70 14.83 11.79 -4.48
N GLU A 71 15.16 10.58 -4.06
CA GLU A 71 16.47 9.99 -4.39
C GLU A 71 16.27 8.98 -5.52
N ALA A 72 16.37 9.50 -6.74
CA ALA A 72 16.65 8.72 -7.92
C ALA A 72 18.11 8.27 -7.85
N ASN A 73 18.36 7.06 -7.36
CA ASN A 73 19.63 6.38 -7.61
C ASN A 73 19.49 5.62 -8.94
N THR A 74 19.65 6.36 -10.04
CA THR A 74 20.02 5.81 -11.34
C THR A 74 21.53 5.88 -11.46
N GLU A 75 22.21 4.79 -11.09
CA GLU A 75 23.55 4.52 -11.59
C GLU A 75 23.38 3.69 -12.88
N ASP A 76 23.14 4.42 -13.95
CA ASP A 76 23.51 4.05 -15.31
C ASP A 76 25.00 4.35 -15.50
N GLU A 77 25.57 3.84 -16.59
CA GLU A 77 26.94 3.97 -17.11
C GLU A 77 27.88 2.78 -16.85
N GLY A 78 27.96 1.91 -17.86
CA GLY A 78 29.03 0.91 -17.98
C GLY A 78 28.86 -0.12 -19.08
N ASP A 79 28.46 0.30 -20.29
CA ASP A 79 28.54 -0.50 -21.52
C ASP A 79 30.00 -0.95 -21.78
N THR A 80 30.22 -2.26 -21.84
CA THR A 80 31.26 -2.84 -22.70
C THR A 80 30.68 -4.01 -23.50
N MET A 81 30.17 -3.68 -24.67
CA MET A 81 29.98 -4.60 -25.80
C MET A 81 31.23 -5.42 -26.13
N SER A 82 30.95 -6.62 -26.62
CA SER A 82 31.81 -7.77 -26.85
C SER A 82 32.91 -7.62 -27.92
N GLU A 83 33.93 -8.49 -27.83
CA GLU A 83 34.27 -9.47 -28.89
C GLU A 83 34.86 -10.75 -28.27
#